data_AF-A0A821DM60-F1
#
_entry.id   AF-A0A821DM60-F1
#
_cell.length_a   1.000
_cell.length_b   1.000
_cell.length_c   1.000
_cell.angle_alpha   90.00
_cell.angle_beta   90.00
_cell.angle_gamma   90.00
#
_symmetry.space_group_name_H-M   'P 1'
#
loop_
_entity.id
_entity.type
_entity.pdbx_description
1 polymer ?
#
loop_
_entity_poly.entity_id
_entity_poly.type
_entity_poly.pdbx_seq_one_letter_code
_entity_poly.pdbx_strand_id
1 'polypeptide(L)'
;MIEISQVFFVFISSLLLILSTVHGGSPLPSIQVDPDTQHFVDEFGRVRIFHGVNVVYKQPPFLPNLTDFDPQNSLTDIDLDNLYKWGFNVIRFYTSWMGVNPKSPNEFDEAHLSQLSIAVSMMENKGIYALLDCHQDVFSRFFCGEGLPDWAAKNLGNETLNRFPFPLPINFTREPDTGYPVLDDCLKHTFGQYYFTEGVVNGFKMLLVVECSY
;
A
#
# COMPACT_ATOMS: atom_id res chain seq x y z
N MET A 1 63.60 -12.89 -4.13
CA MET A 1 62.81 -13.16 -5.34
C MET A 1 61.38 -13.41 -4.90
N ILE A 2 60.48 -12.47 -5.15
CA ILE A 2 59.04 -12.67 -4.90
C ILE A 2 58.55 -13.56 -6.04
N GLU A 3 58.00 -14.73 -5.73
CA GLU A 3 57.47 -15.62 -6.76
C GLU A 3 56.32 -14.93 -7.50
N ILE A 4 56.41 -14.93 -8.83
CA ILE A 4 55.41 -14.35 -9.75
C ILE A 4 54.00 -14.94 -9.49
N SER A 5 53.92 -16.13 -8.89
CA SER A 5 52.68 -16.80 -8.45
C SER A 5 51.94 -16.06 -7.34
N GLN A 6 52.65 -15.45 -6.37
CA GLN A 6 52.03 -14.77 -5.23
C GLN A 6 51.48 -13.40 -5.62
N VAL A 7 52.11 -12.71 -6.57
CA VAL A 7 51.63 -11.42 -7.10
C VAL A 7 50.37 -11.62 -7.95
N PHE A 8 50.30 -12.70 -8.73
CA PHE A 8 49.13 -13.05 -9.53
C PHE A 8 47.91 -13.40 -8.66
N PHE A 9 48.12 -14.13 -7.55
CA PHE A 9 47.02 -14.52 -6.66
C PHE A 9 46.40 -13.31 -5.95
N VAL A 10 47.24 -12.38 -5.45
CA VAL A 10 46.77 -11.15 -4.80
C VAL A 10 46.04 -10.24 -5.79
N PHE A 11 46.50 -10.14 -7.05
CA PHE A 11 45.83 -9.36 -8.09
C PHE A 11 44.46 -9.94 -8.48
N ILE A 12 44.32 -11.26 -8.59
CA ILE A 12 43.05 -11.92 -8.93
C ILE A 12 42.04 -11.80 -7.77
N SER A 13 42.49 -11.95 -6.51
CA SER A 13 41.61 -11.73 -5.35
C SER A 13 41.19 -10.27 -5.20
N SER A 14 42.04 -9.32 -5.60
CA SER A 14 41.71 -7.89 -5.60
C SER A 14 40.74 -7.55 -6.74
N LEU A 15 40.87 -8.19 -7.90
CA LEU A 15 39.99 -7.98 -9.06
C LEU A 15 38.59 -8.59 -8.84
N LEU A 16 38.47 -9.71 -8.13
CA LEU A 16 37.18 -10.31 -7.74
C LEU A 16 36.42 -9.49 -6.70
N LEU A 17 37.12 -8.76 -5.81
CA LEU A 17 36.48 -7.80 -4.90
C LEU A 17 35.99 -6.53 -5.61
N ILE A 18 36.57 -6.18 -6.76
CA ILE A 18 36.21 -4.96 -7.51
C ILE A 18 35.09 -5.24 -8.54
N LEU A 19 34.89 -6.48 -8.99
CA LEU A 19 33.78 -6.82 -9.89
C LEU A 19 32.41 -6.98 -9.20
N SER A 20 32.33 -6.87 -7.87
CA SER A 20 31.05 -6.90 -7.15
C SER A 20 30.28 -5.57 -7.20
N THR A 21 30.86 -4.50 -7.76
CA THR A 21 30.19 -3.20 -7.85
C THR A 21 29.43 -3.02 -9.16
N VAL A 22 28.67 -4.03 -9.59
CA VAL A 22 27.52 -3.79 -10.45
C VAL A 22 26.37 -3.48 -9.51
N HIS A 23 26.07 -2.19 -9.34
CA HIS A 23 24.99 -1.65 -8.52
C HIS A 23 23.61 -2.07 -9.07
N GLY A 24 23.26 -3.33 -8.89
CA GLY A 24 21.90 -3.74 -8.56
C GLY A 24 21.98 -4.28 -7.14
N GLY A 25 21.32 -3.62 -6.19
CA GLY A 25 21.30 -4.11 -4.81
C GLY A 25 20.91 -5.59 -4.81
N SER A 26 21.59 -6.41 -4.00
CA SER A 26 21.11 -7.79 -3.79
C SER A 26 19.64 -7.70 -3.34
N PRO A 27 18.76 -8.58 -3.85
CA PRO A 27 17.36 -8.58 -3.45
C PRO A 27 17.23 -8.59 -1.92
N LEU A 28 16.20 -7.94 -1.42
CA LEU A 28 15.95 -7.98 0.02
C LEU A 28 15.76 -9.44 0.47
N PRO A 29 16.36 -9.86 1.59
CA PRO A 29 16.22 -11.23 2.08
C PRO A 29 14.75 -11.59 2.27
N SER A 30 14.32 -12.72 1.71
CA SER A 30 12.92 -13.15 1.83
C SER A 30 12.54 -13.37 3.30
N ILE A 31 11.29 -13.06 3.65
CA ILE A 31 10.77 -13.13 5.02
C ILE A 31 9.70 -14.20 5.10
N GLN A 32 9.79 -15.04 6.13
CA GLN A 32 8.79 -16.04 6.47
C GLN A 32 8.36 -15.90 7.93
N VAL A 33 7.17 -16.39 8.26
CA VAL A 33 6.74 -16.55 9.65
C VAL A 33 7.10 -17.96 10.09
N ASP A 34 7.92 -18.07 11.11
CA ASP A 34 8.16 -19.35 11.80
C ASP A 34 6.90 -19.71 12.61
N PRO A 35 6.22 -20.84 12.33
CA PRO A 35 4.97 -21.20 13.01
C PRO A 35 5.18 -21.59 14.49
N ASP A 36 6.38 -22.05 14.86
CA ASP A 36 6.68 -22.49 16.22
C ASP A 36 7.04 -21.31 17.12
N THR A 37 7.81 -20.34 16.60
CA THR A 37 8.26 -19.16 17.36
C THR A 37 7.42 -17.91 17.11
N GLN A 38 6.59 -17.90 16.07
CA GLN A 38 5.80 -16.76 15.60
C GLN A 38 6.66 -15.53 15.22
N HIS A 39 7.95 -15.73 14.95
CA HIS A 39 8.85 -14.68 14.51
C HIS A 39 8.85 -14.53 12.99
N PHE A 40 9.10 -13.30 12.52
CA PHE A 40 9.56 -13.07 11.17
C PHE A 40 11.03 -13.47 11.06
N VAL A 41 11.33 -14.43 10.20
CA VAL A 41 12.68 -14.97 9.99
C VAL A 41 13.07 -14.75 8.53
N ASP A 42 14.29 -14.27 8.31
CA ASP A 42 14.83 -14.14 6.95
C ASP A 42 15.49 -15.44 6.44
N GLU A 43 15.83 -15.49 5.16
CA GLU A 43 16.48 -16.64 4.53
C GLU A 43 17.83 -17.06 5.15
N PHE A 44 18.43 -16.22 5.99
CA PHE A 44 19.67 -16.53 6.73
C PHE A 44 19.40 -17.03 8.15
N GLY A 45 18.13 -17.24 8.52
CA GLY A 45 17.74 -17.71 9.85
C GLY A 45 17.76 -16.61 10.93
N ARG A 46 17.81 -15.33 10.55
CA ARG A 46 17.80 -14.21 11.51
C ARG A 46 16.38 -13.77 11.80
N VAL A 47 16.06 -13.54 13.07
CA VAL A 47 14.81 -12.86 13.45
C VAL A 47 14.87 -11.40 12.99
N ARG A 48 13.81 -10.94 12.32
CA ARG A 48 13.68 -9.59 11.79
C ARG A 48 12.68 -8.80 12.62
N ILE A 49 13.10 -7.61 13.04
CA ILE A 49 12.24 -6.63 13.71
C ILE A 49 11.99 -5.49 12.72
N PHE A 50 10.72 -5.17 12.50
CA PHE A 50 10.31 -4.15 11.55
C PHE A 50 9.87 -2.89 12.26
N HIS A 51 10.52 -1.77 11.93
CA HIS A 51 10.11 -0.43 12.36
C HIS A 51 9.98 0.43 11.12
N GLY A 52 8.87 1.16 11.01
CA GLY A 52 8.51 1.80 9.77
C GLY A 52 7.39 2.81 9.88
N VAL A 53 6.95 3.28 8.72
CA VAL A 53 5.91 4.30 8.55
C VAL A 53 4.79 3.79 7.64
N ASN A 54 3.66 4.51 7.66
CA ASN A 54 2.58 4.32 6.69
C ASN A 54 2.75 5.33 5.56
N VAL A 55 2.57 4.88 4.33
CA VAL A 55 2.54 5.73 3.13
C VAL A 55 1.21 5.46 2.43
N VAL A 56 0.26 6.39 2.59
CA VAL A 56 -1.17 6.14 2.34
C VAL A 56 -1.80 7.25 1.49
N TYR A 57 -2.45 6.87 0.38
CA TYR A 57 -3.02 7.79 -0.60
C TYR A 57 -4.45 7.39 -0.97
N LYS A 58 -5.42 7.97 -0.27
CA LYS A 58 -6.84 7.57 -0.29
C LYS A 58 -7.66 8.16 -1.43
N GLN A 59 -7.05 8.95 -2.29
CA GLN A 59 -7.71 9.63 -3.42
C GLN A 59 -6.97 9.30 -4.72
N PRO A 60 -7.65 9.30 -5.87
CA PRO A 60 -7.00 9.16 -7.17
C PRO A 60 -5.81 10.13 -7.32
N PRO A 61 -4.65 9.68 -7.85
CA PRO A 61 -4.40 8.41 -8.52
C PRO A 61 -4.03 7.23 -7.58
N PHE A 62 -4.30 7.34 -6.28
CA PHE A 62 -4.05 6.31 -5.26
C PHE A 62 -2.58 5.95 -5.06
N LEU A 63 -1.68 6.88 -5.42
CA LEU A 63 -0.23 6.73 -5.37
C LEU A 63 0.43 8.05 -4.94
N PRO A 64 1.59 7.98 -4.27
CA PRO A 64 2.44 9.16 -4.05
C PRO A 64 2.98 9.74 -5.37
N ASN A 65 3.44 10.98 -5.31
CA ASN A 65 4.40 11.47 -6.30
C ASN A 65 5.75 10.75 -6.10
N LEU A 66 6.22 10.04 -7.13
CA LEU A 66 7.48 9.28 -7.08
C LEU A 66 8.70 10.07 -7.58
N THR A 67 8.49 11.24 -8.21
CA THR A 67 9.55 12.00 -8.90
C THR A 67 9.88 13.31 -8.23
N ASP A 68 8.88 14.11 -7.87
CA ASP A 68 9.08 15.43 -7.30
C ASP A 68 8.86 15.38 -5.79
N PHE A 69 9.87 15.81 -5.04
CA PHE A 69 9.80 15.83 -3.59
C PHE A 69 8.75 16.83 -3.11
N ASP A 70 7.82 16.35 -2.30
CA ASP A 70 6.82 17.11 -1.58
C ASP A 70 6.71 16.53 -0.17
N PRO A 71 6.87 17.34 0.89
CA PRO A 71 6.93 16.84 2.26
C PRO A 71 5.65 16.16 2.75
N GLN A 72 4.55 16.26 2.00
CA GLN A 72 3.24 15.73 2.37
C GLN A 72 2.79 14.58 1.46
N ASN A 73 3.12 14.61 0.17
CA ASN A 73 2.50 13.77 -0.85
C ASN A 73 3.47 12.99 -1.75
N SER A 74 4.78 12.98 -1.44
CA SER A 74 5.76 12.22 -2.23
C SER A 74 6.28 10.95 -1.55
N LEU A 75 6.87 10.09 -2.37
CA LEU A 75 7.76 9.01 -1.98
C LEU A 75 8.87 8.90 -3.04
N THR A 76 9.76 9.88 -3.02
CA THR A 76 10.92 9.98 -3.91
C THR A 76 12.16 9.31 -3.29
N ASP A 77 13.27 9.31 -4.03
CA ASP A 77 14.58 8.94 -3.48
C ASP A 77 14.98 9.75 -2.24
N ILE A 78 14.58 11.03 -2.15
CA ILE A 78 14.88 11.89 -1.00
C ILE A 78 14.13 11.37 0.24
N ASP A 79 12.87 11.02 0.08
CA ASP A 79 12.04 10.46 1.17
C ASP A 79 12.62 9.14 1.67
N LEU A 80 12.95 8.23 0.74
CA LEU A 80 13.49 6.92 1.08
C LEU A 80 14.90 7.01 1.69
N ASP A 81 15.75 7.93 1.21
CA ASP A 81 17.06 8.20 1.82
C ASP A 81 16.93 8.68 3.26
N ASN A 82 15.93 9.52 3.55
CA ASN A 82 15.65 9.97 4.91
C ASN A 82 15.20 8.80 5.79
N LEU A 83 14.24 7.99 5.33
CA LEU A 83 13.77 6.81 6.05
C LEU A 83 14.92 5.83 6.35
N TYR A 84 15.78 5.57 5.37
CA TYR A 84 16.98 4.75 5.54
C TYR A 84 17.93 5.34 6.60
N LYS A 85 18.25 6.64 6.50
CA LYS A 85 19.13 7.34 7.47
C LYS A 85 18.56 7.34 8.89
N TRP A 86 17.24 7.35 9.03
CA TRP A 86 16.55 7.25 10.32
C TRP A 86 16.45 5.82 10.84
N GLY A 87 16.89 4.83 10.07
CA GLY A 87 16.92 3.42 10.47
C GLY A 87 15.59 2.68 10.29
N PHE A 88 14.64 3.25 9.53
CA PHE A 88 13.42 2.53 9.16
C PHE A 88 13.72 1.47 8.11
N ASN A 89 13.06 0.32 8.24
CA ASN A 89 13.31 -0.85 7.38
C ASN A 89 12.02 -1.44 6.77
N VAL A 90 10.86 -0.85 7.04
CA VAL A 90 9.60 -1.24 6.40
C VAL A 90 8.74 0.00 6.11
N ILE A 91 7.94 -0.08 5.06
CA ILE A 91 6.83 0.84 4.79
C ILE A 91 5.56 0.00 4.67
N ARG A 92 4.52 0.34 5.44
CA ARG A 92 3.15 -0.11 5.16
C ARG A 92 2.62 0.73 4.01
N PHE A 93 2.60 0.14 2.83
CA PHE A 93 2.35 0.83 1.58
C PHE A 93 0.91 0.59 1.11
N TYR A 94 0.18 1.68 0.97
CA TYR A 94 -1.22 1.62 0.58
C TYR A 94 -1.41 1.05 -0.82
N THR A 95 -2.36 0.15 -0.90
CA THR A 95 -3.13 -0.19 -2.09
C THR A 95 -4.60 -0.27 -1.67
N SER A 96 -5.51 -0.37 -2.62
CA SER A 96 -6.93 -0.56 -2.32
C SER A 96 -7.55 -1.37 -3.44
N TRP A 97 -8.68 -2.02 -3.13
CA TRP A 97 -9.42 -2.71 -4.18
C TRP A 97 -9.87 -1.74 -5.28
N MET A 98 -10.24 -0.51 -4.91
CA MET A 98 -10.57 0.55 -5.86
C MET A 98 -9.41 0.91 -6.80
N GLY A 99 -8.17 0.95 -6.30
CA GLY A 99 -6.99 1.19 -7.13
C GLY A 99 -6.66 0.01 -8.05
N VAL A 100 -6.83 -1.22 -7.57
CA VAL A 100 -6.47 -2.44 -8.33
C VAL A 100 -7.52 -2.79 -9.39
N ASN A 101 -8.81 -2.69 -9.05
CA ASN A 101 -9.93 -3.05 -9.94
C ASN A 101 -10.99 -1.93 -9.99
N PRO A 102 -10.67 -0.78 -10.61
CA PRO A 102 -11.55 0.38 -10.55
C PRO A 102 -12.90 0.19 -11.26
N LYS A 103 -12.97 -0.67 -12.28
CA LYS A 103 -14.13 -0.75 -13.19
C LYS A 103 -15.00 -2.00 -13.01
N SER A 104 -14.39 -3.16 -12.78
CA SER A 104 -15.11 -4.43 -12.61
C SER A 104 -14.24 -5.47 -11.88
N PRO A 105 -14.80 -6.58 -11.36
CA PRO A 105 -14.05 -7.58 -10.61
C PRO A 105 -12.85 -8.19 -11.35
N ASN A 106 -12.93 -8.27 -12.68
CA ASN A 106 -11.94 -8.96 -13.52
C ASN A 106 -11.11 -7.99 -14.39
N GLU A 107 -11.25 -6.68 -14.21
CA GLU A 107 -10.50 -5.67 -14.96
C GLU A 107 -9.49 -5.01 -14.02
N PHE A 108 -8.22 -5.39 -14.17
CA PHE A 108 -7.11 -4.83 -13.41
C PHE A 108 -6.60 -3.54 -14.05
N ASP A 109 -6.28 -2.54 -13.23
CA ASP A 109 -5.57 -1.35 -13.71
C ASP A 109 -4.07 -1.65 -13.80
N GLU A 110 -3.64 -2.17 -14.95
CA GLU A 110 -2.24 -2.52 -15.21
C GLU A 110 -1.29 -1.32 -15.09
N ALA A 111 -1.76 -0.11 -15.39
CA ALA A 111 -0.95 1.10 -15.25
C ALA A 111 -0.72 1.42 -13.77
N HIS A 112 -1.76 1.32 -12.94
CA HIS A 112 -1.65 1.46 -11.49
C HIS A 112 -0.74 0.37 -10.89
N LEU A 113 -0.92 -0.90 -11.26
CA LEU A 113 -0.08 -2.01 -10.79
C LEU A 113 1.39 -1.84 -11.19
N SER A 114 1.66 -1.33 -12.40
CA SER A 114 3.01 -1.01 -12.84
C SER A 114 3.66 0.09 -11.99
N GLN A 115 2.93 1.16 -11.67
CA GLN A 115 3.43 2.23 -10.79
C GLN A 115 3.63 1.76 -9.35
N LEU A 116 2.74 0.90 -8.84
CA LEU A 116 2.89 0.26 -7.53
C LEU A 116 4.18 -0.57 -7.48
N SER A 117 4.47 -1.35 -8.53
CA SER A 117 5.70 -2.14 -8.67
C SER A 117 6.97 -1.27 -8.73
N ILE A 118 6.91 -0.12 -9.41
CA ILE A 118 8.02 0.86 -9.42
C ILE A 118 8.28 1.38 -8.01
N ALA A 119 7.23 1.81 -7.28
CA ALA A 119 7.37 2.29 -5.91
C ALA A 119 7.97 1.22 -4.97
N VAL A 120 7.51 -0.03 -5.07
CA VAL A 120 8.06 -1.16 -4.30
C VAL A 120 9.54 -1.39 -4.63
N SER A 121 9.91 -1.36 -5.91
CA SER A 121 11.30 -1.48 -6.36
C SER A 121 12.19 -0.36 -5.80
N MET A 122 11.67 0.87 -5.72
CA MET A 122 12.39 2.00 -5.11
C MET A 122 12.68 1.75 -3.62
N MET A 123 11.70 1.22 -2.86
CA MET A 123 11.88 0.86 -1.46
C MET A 123 12.92 -0.27 -1.31
N GLU A 124 12.82 -1.32 -2.13
CA GLU A 124 13.75 -2.45 -2.13
C GLU A 124 15.19 -1.98 -2.37
N ASN A 125 15.41 -1.10 -3.34
CA ASN A 125 16.73 -0.53 -3.65
C ASN A 125 17.36 0.23 -2.48
N LYS A 126 16.55 0.64 -1.48
CA LYS A 126 17.00 1.33 -0.26
C LYS A 126 17.06 0.40 0.94
N GLY A 127 16.82 -0.91 0.74
CA GLY A 127 16.80 -1.91 1.80
C GLY A 127 15.56 -1.81 2.71
N ILE A 128 14.47 -1.24 2.20
CA ILE A 128 13.21 -1.03 2.93
C ILE A 128 12.18 -2.02 2.38
N TYR A 129 11.61 -2.85 3.26
CA TYR A 129 10.55 -3.78 2.90
C TYR A 129 9.22 -3.04 2.65
N ALA A 130 8.44 -3.52 1.69
CA ALA A 130 7.07 -3.05 1.48
C ALA A 130 6.06 -4.06 2.04
N LEU A 131 5.19 -3.62 2.94
CA LEU A 131 3.98 -4.34 3.32
C LEU A 131 2.81 -3.75 2.53
N LEU A 132 2.39 -4.42 1.46
CA LEU A 132 1.23 -4.01 0.68
C LEU A 132 -0.04 -4.15 1.53
N ASP A 133 -0.71 -3.02 1.70
CA ASP A 133 -1.87 -2.87 2.55
C ASP A 133 -3.11 -2.63 1.70
N CYS A 134 -3.98 -3.63 1.56
CA CYS A 134 -5.28 -3.47 0.90
C CYS A 134 -6.23 -2.69 1.82
N HIS A 135 -6.04 -1.37 1.83
CA HIS A 135 -6.65 -0.47 2.78
C HIS A 135 -8.11 -0.20 2.44
N GLN A 136 -8.88 0.10 3.49
CA GLN A 136 -10.19 0.71 3.39
C GLN A 136 -10.46 1.52 4.66
N ASP A 137 -11.28 2.55 4.52
CA ASP A 137 -11.96 3.17 5.65
C ASP A 137 -13.41 3.42 5.30
N VAL A 138 -14.34 3.01 6.17
CA VAL A 138 -15.78 3.28 5.99
C VAL A 138 -16.27 2.79 4.63
N PHE A 139 -15.76 1.64 4.19
CA PHE A 139 -16.22 0.91 3.00
C PHE A 139 -15.91 1.58 1.64
N SER A 140 -16.57 2.71 1.29
CA SER A 140 -16.42 3.30 -0.04
C SER A 140 -16.71 4.80 -0.08
N ARG A 141 -16.40 5.45 -1.21
CA ARG A 141 -16.64 6.88 -1.45
C ARG A 141 -18.11 7.29 -1.28
N PHE A 142 -19.07 6.38 -1.50
CA PHE A 142 -20.50 6.63 -1.27
C PHE A 142 -20.86 6.91 0.20
N PHE A 143 -19.98 6.51 1.13
CA PHE A 143 -20.20 6.59 2.57
C PHE A 143 -19.17 7.48 3.26
N CYS A 144 -18.62 8.48 2.55
CA CYS A 144 -17.49 9.29 3.03
C CYS A 144 -16.20 8.49 3.31
N GLY A 145 -16.16 7.23 2.89
CA GLY A 145 -15.03 6.32 3.04
C GLY A 145 -14.17 6.20 1.79
N GLU A 146 -13.44 5.09 1.71
CA GLU A 146 -12.54 4.67 0.63
C GLU A 146 -12.22 3.17 0.76
N GLY A 147 -11.64 2.60 -0.30
CA GLY A 147 -11.12 1.24 -0.30
C GLY A 147 -11.82 0.35 -1.33
N LEU A 148 -13.15 0.27 -1.27
CA LEU A 148 -13.92 -0.51 -2.23
C LEU A 148 -14.24 0.27 -3.52
N PRO A 149 -14.18 -0.40 -4.68
CA PRO A 149 -14.58 0.21 -5.94
C PRO A 149 -16.10 0.44 -6.02
N ASP A 150 -16.47 1.41 -6.83
CA ASP A 150 -17.86 1.81 -7.06
C ASP A 150 -18.78 0.66 -7.47
N TRP A 151 -18.31 -0.18 -8.39
CA TRP A 151 -19.11 -1.30 -8.88
C TRP A 151 -19.44 -2.29 -7.76
N ALA A 152 -18.54 -2.46 -6.77
CA ALA A 152 -18.78 -3.34 -5.62
C ALA A 152 -19.78 -2.68 -4.66
N ALA A 153 -19.58 -1.39 -4.36
CA ALA A 153 -20.48 -0.67 -3.45
C ALA A 153 -21.91 -0.53 -3.99
N LYS A 154 -22.07 -0.40 -5.32
CA LYS A 154 -23.39 -0.29 -5.99
C LYS A 154 -24.26 -1.55 -5.84
N ASN A 155 -23.68 -2.71 -5.52
CA ASN A 155 -24.44 -3.93 -5.24
C ASN A 155 -25.33 -3.81 -3.99
N LEU A 156 -25.11 -2.83 -3.11
CA LEU A 156 -25.98 -2.53 -1.98
C LEU A 156 -27.34 -1.94 -2.38
N GLY A 157 -27.49 -1.51 -3.63
CA GLY A 157 -28.69 -0.88 -4.16
C GLY A 157 -28.82 0.60 -3.76
N ASN A 158 -29.52 1.35 -4.61
CA ASN A 158 -29.67 2.80 -4.47
C ASN A 158 -30.36 3.21 -3.15
N GLU A 159 -31.26 2.39 -2.61
CA GLU A 159 -31.91 2.70 -1.33
C GLU A 159 -30.87 2.83 -0.20
N THR A 160 -29.98 1.85 -0.08
CA THR A 160 -28.91 1.85 0.93
C THR A 160 -27.95 3.02 0.74
N LEU A 161 -27.52 3.27 -0.51
CA LEU A 161 -26.59 4.35 -0.82
C LEU A 161 -27.17 5.75 -0.51
N ASN A 162 -28.45 5.96 -0.84
CA ASN A 162 -29.12 7.25 -0.69
C ASN A 162 -29.51 7.54 0.77
N ARG A 163 -29.69 6.51 1.60
CA ARG A 163 -30.02 6.65 3.03
C ARG A 163 -28.82 7.04 3.89
N PHE A 164 -27.59 6.90 3.41
CA PHE A 164 -26.43 7.39 4.14
C PHE A 164 -26.53 8.92 4.37
N PRO A 165 -26.34 9.42 5.60
CA PRO A 165 -25.69 8.75 6.74
C PRO A 165 -26.61 8.29 7.88
N PHE A 166 -27.84 7.84 7.60
CA PHE A 166 -28.74 7.33 8.63
C PHE A 166 -28.05 6.26 9.52
N PRO A 167 -28.19 6.32 10.86
CA PRO A 167 -29.08 7.20 11.65
C PRO A 167 -28.45 8.52 12.12
N LEU A 168 -27.27 8.88 11.63
CA LEU A 168 -26.61 10.12 12.03
C LEU A 168 -27.41 11.33 11.52
N PRO A 169 -27.66 12.36 12.36
CA PRO A 169 -28.39 13.56 11.95
C PRO A 169 -27.48 14.53 11.19
N ILE A 170 -26.84 14.05 10.13
CA ILE A 170 -25.89 14.79 9.29
C ILE A 170 -26.45 14.83 7.87
N ASN A 171 -26.38 16.01 7.24
CA ASN A 171 -26.75 16.20 5.84
C ASN A 171 -25.49 16.47 5.03
N PHE A 172 -25.37 15.77 3.89
CA PHE A 172 -24.28 15.96 2.95
C PHE A 172 -24.78 16.59 1.66
N THR A 173 -24.00 17.51 1.12
CA THR A 173 -24.09 17.83 -0.30
C THR A 173 -23.54 16.65 -1.08
N ARG A 174 -24.16 16.31 -2.22
CA ARG A 174 -23.68 15.26 -3.11
C ARG A 174 -23.21 15.83 -4.43
N GLU A 175 -22.10 15.28 -4.93
CA GLU A 175 -21.57 15.57 -6.25
C GLU A 175 -22.56 15.11 -7.34
N PRO A 176 -22.90 15.97 -8.33
CA PRO A 176 -23.87 15.62 -9.36
C PRO A 176 -23.47 14.41 -10.23
N ASP A 177 -22.18 14.28 -10.53
CA ASP A 177 -21.68 13.31 -11.50
C ASP A 177 -21.48 11.92 -10.90
N THR A 178 -20.96 11.87 -9.66
CA THR A 178 -20.61 10.62 -8.97
C THR A 178 -21.69 10.17 -7.99
N GLY A 179 -22.48 11.10 -7.46
CA GLY A 179 -23.40 10.88 -6.34
C GLY A 179 -22.70 10.75 -4.98
N TYR A 180 -21.38 10.96 -4.91
CA TYR A 180 -20.64 10.92 -3.66
C TYR A 180 -21.02 12.08 -2.75
N PRO A 181 -21.07 11.88 -1.42
CA PRO A 181 -20.97 12.99 -0.49
C PRO A 181 -19.70 13.82 -0.78
N VAL A 182 -19.84 15.14 -0.85
CA VAL A 182 -18.73 16.06 -1.07
C VAL A 182 -17.68 15.86 0.03
N LEU A 183 -16.41 15.70 -0.37
CA LEU A 183 -15.33 15.35 0.56
C LEU A 183 -15.17 16.36 1.70
N ASP A 184 -15.28 17.66 1.42
CA ASP A 184 -15.20 18.70 2.46
C ASP A 184 -16.29 18.58 3.51
N ASP A 185 -17.51 18.16 3.13
CA ASP A 185 -18.56 17.92 4.09
C ASP A 185 -18.26 16.67 4.92
N CYS A 186 -17.75 15.61 4.29
CA CYS A 186 -17.31 14.39 4.99
C CYS A 186 -16.27 14.69 6.09
N LEU A 187 -15.29 15.55 5.80
CA LEU A 187 -14.17 15.88 6.68
C LEU A 187 -14.54 16.82 7.85
N LYS A 188 -15.73 17.41 7.84
CA LYS A 188 -16.24 18.22 8.98
C LYS A 188 -16.58 17.38 10.20
N HIS A 189 -16.68 16.06 10.06
CA HIS A 189 -17.01 15.16 11.14
C HIS A 189 -15.98 14.02 11.26
N THR A 190 -15.85 13.45 12.46
CA THR A 190 -14.95 12.31 12.70
C THR A 190 -15.38 11.11 11.86
N PHE A 191 -14.55 10.69 10.90
CA PHE A 191 -14.90 9.60 9.97
C PHE A 191 -15.32 8.30 10.67
N GLY A 192 -14.72 8.00 11.84
CA GLY A 192 -15.00 6.79 12.61
C GLY A 192 -16.48 6.61 13.00
N GLN A 193 -17.26 7.69 13.07
CA GLN A 193 -18.68 7.58 13.37
C GLN A 193 -19.50 7.00 12.21
N TYR A 194 -19.01 7.14 10.98
CA TYR A 194 -19.72 6.67 9.79
C TYR A 194 -19.79 5.14 9.74
N TYR A 195 -18.90 4.43 10.43
CA TYR A 195 -19.00 2.97 10.63
C TYR A 195 -20.31 2.53 11.30
N PHE A 196 -20.97 3.42 12.06
CA PHE A 196 -22.24 3.12 12.73
C PHE A 196 -23.47 3.42 11.87
N THR A 197 -23.28 3.84 10.61
CA THR A 197 -24.40 4.07 9.69
C THR A 197 -24.92 2.76 9.13
N GLU A 198 -26.22 2.70 8.89
CA GLU A 198 -26.89 1.52 8.32
C GLU A 198 -26.25 1.09 6.99
N GLY A 199 -25.92 2.07 6.13
CA GLY A 199 -25.31 1.82 4.84
C GLY A 199 -23.96 1.12 4.93
N VAL A 200 -23.08 1.56 5.83
CA VAL A 200 -21.75 1.00 6.01
C VAL A 200 -21.81 -0.40 6.65
N VAL A 201 -22.69 -0.60 7.64
CA VAL A 201 -22.92 -1.91 8.25
C VAL A 201 -23.44 -2.92 7.23
N ASN A 202 -24.41 -2.51 6.39
CA ASN A 202 -24.91 -3.34 5.30
C ASN A 202 -23.82 -3.64 4.26
N GLY A 203 -22.94 -2.67 3.98
CA GLY A 203 -21.73 -2.85 3.17
C GLY A 203 -20.85 -4.00 3.65
N PHE A 204 -20.42 -3.96 4.90
CA PHE A 204 -19.59 -5.04 5.46
C PHE A 204 -20.33 -6.38 5.54
N LYS A 205 -21.64 -6.36 5.83
CA LYS A 205 -22.45 -7.57 5.79
C LYS A 205 -22.42 -8.22 4.39
N MET A 206 -22.55 -7.42 3.33
CA MET A 206 -22.49 -7.93 1.95
C MET A 206 -21.17 -8.65 1.63
N LEU A 207 -20.03 -8.16 2.14
CA LEU A 207 -18.73 -8.82 1.92
C LEU A 207 -18.59 -10.15 2.66
N LEU A 208 -19.27 -10.30 3.79
CA LEU A 208 -19.18 -11.47 4.66
C LEU A 208 -20.25 -12.53 4.35
N VAL A 209 -21.32 -12.14 3.66
CA VAL A 209 -22.30 -13.09 3.14
C VAL A 209 -21.71 -13.71 1.88
N VAL A 210 -20.96 -14.78 2.09
CA VAL A 210 -20.68 -15.76 1.03
C VAL A 210 -22.01 -16.43 0.73
N GLU A 211 -22.68 -16.02 -0.36
CA GLU A 211 -23.58 -16.96 -1.02
C GLU A 211 -22.69 -18.12 -1.47
N CYS A 212 -22.69 -19.20 -0.68
CA CYS A 212 -22.13 -20.48 -1.08
C CYS A 212 -23.00 -21.01 -2.23
N SER A 213 -22.79 -20.46 -3.42
CA SER A 213 -23.29 -21.00 -4.67
C SER A 213 -22.49 -22.26 -4.97
N TYR A 214 -22.97 -23.39 -4.44
CA TYR A 214 -22.55 -24.73 -4.86
C TYR A 214 -23.23 -25.12 -6.17
#